data_AF-A0A562UCP5-F1
#
_entry.id   AF-A0A562UCP5-F1
#
_cell.length_a   1.000
_cell.length_b   1.000
_cell.length_c   1.000
_cell.angle_alpha   90.00
_cell.angle_beta   90.00
_cell.angle_gamma   90.00
#
_symmetry.space_group_name_H-M   'P 1'
#
loop_
_entity.id
_entity.type
_entity.pdbx_description
1 polymer ?
#
loop_
_entity_poly.entity_id
_entity_poly.type
_entity_poly.pdbx_seq_one_letter_code
_entity_poly.pdbx_strand_id
1 'polypeptide(L)' 'MGIKPGPKRIAKSTGKPDQRQRDNKETPGNTPSLKPHEHKKGK' A
#
# COMPACT_ATOMS: atom_id res chain seq x y z
N MET A 1 -8.04 -1.30 11.91
CA MET A 1 -6.74 -0.76 11.43
C MET A 1 -6.98 -0.11 10.08
N GLY A 2 -7.14 1.21 10.05
CA GLY A 2 -7.39 1.94 8.80
C GLY A 2 -6.12 1.98 7.96
N ILE A 3 -6.11 1.26 6.84
CA ILE A 3 -5.07 1.48 5.83
C ILE A 3 -5.27 2.90 5.31
N LYS A 4 -4.22 3.72 5.37
CA LYS A 4 -4.32 5.10 4.86
C LYS A 4 -4.62 5.03 3.35
N PRO A 5 -5.67 5.70 2.88
CA PRO A 5 -5.95 5.78 1.45
C PRO A 5 -4.82 6.55 0.77
N GLY A 6 -4.38 6.10 -0.39
CA GLY A 6 -3.35 6.75 -1.20
C GLY A 6 -2.32 5.78 -1.78
N PRO A 7 -1.65 6.15 -2.89
CA PRO A 7 -0.52 5.39 -3.42
C PRO A 7 0.55 5.23 -2.35
N LYS A 8 1.29 4.11 -2.39
CA LYS A 8 2.45 3.93 -1.52
C LYS A 8 3.47 5.03 -1.73
N ARG A 9 4.04 5.52 -0.63
CA ARG A 9 5.13 6.50 -0.69
C ARG A 9 6.37 5.88 -1.33
N ILE A 10 7.10 6.67 -2.12
CA ILE A 10 8.42 6.29 -2.62
C ILE A 10 9.48 6.56 -1.55
N ALA A 11 10.32 5.57 -1.27
CA ALA A 11 11.42 5.72 -0.34
C ALA A 11 12.53 6.59 -0.96
N LYS A 12 12.94 7.65 -0.25
CA LYS A 12 13.96 8.60 -0.74
C LYS A 12 15.32 7.94 -1.01
N SER A 13 15.67 6.89 -0.29
CA SER A 13 16.96 6.20 -0.41
C SER A 13 17.04 5.25 -1.59
N THR A 14 15.94 4.62 -1.97
CA THR A 14 15.93 3.55 -2.99
C THR A 14 15.14 3.91 -4.25
N GLY A 15 14.33 4.97 -4.22
CA GLY A 15 13.43 5.33 -5.31
C GLY A 15 12.31 4.31 -5.56
N LYS A 16 12.14 3.32 -4.67
CA LYS A 16 11.15 2.25 -4.77
C LYS A 16 9.99 2.47 -3.80
N PRO A 17 8.82 1.83 -4.02
CA PRO A 17 7.73 1.86 -3.05
C PRO A 17 8.19 1.45 -1.64
N ASP A 18 7.75 2.19 -0.62
CA ASP A 18 8.10 1.94 0.78
C ASP A 18 7.55 0.58 1.24
N GLN A 19 8.45 -0.37 1.50
CA GLN A 19 8.13 -1.72 1.94
C GLN A 19 7.51 -1.78 3.34
N ARG A 20 7.65 -0.71 4.15
CA ARG A 20 7.00 -0.62 5.47
C ARG A 20 5.49 -0.39 5.36
N GLN A 21 5.03 0.19 4.24
CA GLN A 21 3.61 0.40 4.01
C GLN A 21 2.96 -0.88 3.46
N ARG A 22 1.77 -1.19 3.95
CA ARG A 22 0.94 -2.28 3.40
C ARG A 22 0.28 -1.82 2.11
N ASP A 23 0.04 -2.75 1.20
CA ASP A 23 -0.54 -2.45 -0.11
C ASP A 23 -2.05 -2.28 -0.02
N ASN A 24 -2.59 -1.15 -0.47
CA ASN A 24 -4.01 -1.05 -0.78
C ASN A 24 -4.18 -1.08 -2.30
N LYS A 25 -4.65 -2.21 -2.83
CA LYS A 25 -4.92 -2.35 -4.28
C LYS A 25 -6.14 -1.56 -4.74
N GLU A 26 -7.01 -1.13 -3.82
CA GLU A 26 -8.16 -0.29 -4.14
C GLU A 26 -7.73 1.16 -4.44
N THR A 27 -6.49 1.55 -4.09
CA THR A 27 -6.02 2.91 -4.36
C THR A 27 -5.32 3.02 -5.72
N PRO A 28 -5.80 3.88 -6.65
CA PRO A 28 -5.12 4.11 -7.92
C PRO A 28 -3.69 4.64 -7.72
N GLY A 29 -2.75 4.21 -8.56
CA GLY A 29 -1.33 4.59 -8.50
C GLY A 29 -0.42 3.63 -7.72
N ASN A 30 -0.96 2.49 -7.25
CA ASN A 30 -0.18 1.48 -6.55
C ASN A 30 0.42 0.43 -7.51
N THR A 31 1.60 -0.11 -7.18
CA THR A 31 2.29 -1.07 -8.05
C THR A 31 1.55 -2.41 -8.12
N PRO A 32 1.12 -2.89 -9.31
CA PRO A 32 0.31 -4.11 -9.43
C PRO A 32 1.04 -5.38 -8.99
N SER A 33 2.38 -5.35 -8.97
CA SER A 33 3.27 -6.46 -8.60
C SER A 33 3.33 -6.77 -7.09
N LEU A 34 2.80 -5.93 -6.20
CA LEU A 34 2.86 -6.16 -4.75
C LEU A 34 1.70 -7.02 -4.23
N LYS A 35 1.96 -7.76 -3.16
CA LYS A 35 0.92 -8.57 -2.47
C LYS A 35 -0.14 -7.66 -1.85
N PRO A 36 -1.45 -7.96 -2.07
CA PRO A 36 -2.53 -7.16 -1.49
C PRO A 36 -2.59 -7.29 0.02
N HIS A 37 -3.14 -6.28 0.68
CA HIS A 37 -3.54 -6.39 2.07
C HIS A 37 -4.97 -6.91 2.21
N GLU A 38 -5.19 -7.93 3.04
CA GLU A 38 -6.51 -8.41 3.37
C GLU A 38 -7.16 -7.54 4.45
N HIS A 39 -8.25 -6.86 4.09
CA HIS A 39 -9.05 -6.10 5.02
C HIS A 39 -9.98 -7.04 5.80
N LYS A 40 -9.75 -7.19 7.11
CA LYS A 40 -10.80 -7.73 8.00
C LYS A 40 -11.85 -6.64 8.19
N LYS A 41 -13.03 -6.80 7.57
CA LYS A 41 -14.21 -6.00 7.93
C LYS A 41 -14.60 -6.37 9.36
N GLY A 42 -14.56 -5.39 10.26
CA GLY A 42 -15.13 -5.54 11.60
C GLY A 42 -16.62 -5.78 11.49
N LYS A 43 -17.17 -6.60 12.39
CA LYS A 43 -18.60 -6.87 12.50
C LYS A 43 -19.28 -5.76 13.31
#